data_AF-A0A4P9YXI0-F1
#
_entry.id   AF-A0A4P9YXI0-F1
#
_cell.length_a   1.000
_cell.length_b   1.000
_cell.length_c   1.000
_cell.angle_alpha   90.00
_cell.angle_beta   90.00
_cell.angle_gamma   90.00
#
_symmetry.space_group_name_H-M   'P 1'
#
loop_
_entity.id
_entity.type
_entity.pdbx_description
1 polymer ?
#
loop_
_entity_poly.entity_id
_entity_poly.type
_entity_poly.pdbx_seq_one_letter_code
_entity_poly.pdbx_strand_id
1 'polypeptide(L)' 'MSSSTTPRRDPWAKLHAWRNHPVFHGRNQLRLAFPGLGIATVAFAVYCVGEWALAKKPSRHVEGGHEK' A
#
# COMPACT_ATOMS: atom_id res chain seq x y z
N MET A 1 -22.59 7.04 26.13
CA MET A 1 -21.72 7.82 27.04
C MET A 1 -20.37 7.97 26.37
N SER A 2 -20.08 9.12 25.76
CA SER A 2 -18.79 9.40 25.13
C SER A 2 -17.91 10.11 26.17
N SER A 3 -16.82 9.48 26.59
CA SER A 3 -15.86 10.09 27.51
C SER A 3 -14.99 11.09 26.74
N SER A 4 -15.29 12.38 26.88
CA SER A 4 -14.36 13.45 26.53
C SER A 4 -13.21 13.44 27.55
N THR A 5 -12.25 12.54 27.37
CA THR A 5 -10.99 12.57 28.11
C THR A 5 -10.17 13.70 27.53
N THR A 6 -10.30 14.91 28.07
CA THR A 6 -9.26 15.93 27.92
C THR A 6 -7.95 15.30 28.36
N PRO A 7 -6.93 15.14 27.49
CA PRO A 7 -5.71 14.47 27.88
C PRO A 7 -5.03 15.34 28.94
N ARG A 8 -5.00 14.85 30.18
CA ARG A 8 -4.28 15.50 31.27
C ARG A 8 -2.82 15.62 30.81
N ARG A 9 -2.30 16.84 30.73
CA ARG A 9 -0.94 17.09 30.24
C ARG A 9 0.04 16.45 31.21
N ASP A 10 0.65 15.38 30.77
CA ASP A 10 1.69 14.64 31.48
C ASP A 10 2.85 15.60 31.85
N PRO A 11 3.19 15.76 33.15
CA PRO A 11 4.27 16.65 33.59
C PRO A 11 5.69 16.13 33.27
N TRP A 12 5.83 14.84 33.00
CA TRP A 12 7.06 14.15 32.63
C TRP A 12 7.17 13.90 31.11
N ALA A 13 6.23 14.38 30.30
CA ALA A 13 6.16 14.11 28.86
C ALA A 13 7.46 14.46 28.12
N LYS A 14 8.12 15.56 28.54
CA LYS A 14 9.43 15.98 28.02
C LYS A 14 10.54 14.98 28.34
N LEU A 15 10.50 14.36 29.52
CA LEU A 15 11.46 13.34 29.95
C LEU A 15 11.19 11.99 29.28
N HIS A 16 9.96 11.68 28.89
CA HIS A 16 9.64 10.50 28.09
C HIS A 16 9.83 10.73 26.57
N ALA A 17 10.04 11.97 26.13
CA ALA A 17 10.13 12.31 24.71
C ALA A 17 11.29 11.60 23.98
N TRP A 18 12.42 11.35 24.66
CA TRP A 18 13.55 10.63 24.04
C TRP A 18 13.22 9.19 23.65
N ARG A 19 12.26 8.55 24.34
CA ARG A 19 11.80 7.18 24.02
C ARG A 19 10.87 7.17 22.81
N ASN A 20 10.17 8.27 22.57
CA ASN A 20 9.26 8.44 21.44
C ASN A 20 10.04 8.83 20.17
N HIS A 21 11.11 8.11 19.89
CA HIS A 21 11.92 8.36 18.72
C HIS A 21 11.22 7.78 17.47
N PRO A 22 11.17 8.53 16.34
CA PRO A 22 10.47 8.08 15.12
C PRO A 22 11.02 6.77 14.53
N VAL A 23 12.26 6.37 14.86
CA VAL A 23 12.82 5.06 14.47
C VAL A 23 12.07 3.88 15.09
N PHE A 24 11.58 4.01 16.33
CA PHE A 24 10.88 2.94 17.05
C PHE A 24 9.38 2.90 16.74
N HIS A 25 8.91 3.78 15.87
CA HIS A 25 7.52 3.82 15.47
C HIS A 25 7.19 2.52 14.70
N GLY A 26 6.07 1.87 15.02
CA GLY A 26 5.70 0.59 14.41
C GLY A 26 5.67 0.62 12.87
N ARG A 27 5.26 1.74 12.27
CA ARG A 27 5.29 1.91 10.79
C ARG A 27 6.71 1.90 10.21
N ASN A 28 7.69 2.39 10.95
CA ASN A 28 9.09 2.35 10.53
C ASN A 28 9.63 0.92 10.61
N GLN A 29 9.28 0.19 11.68
CA GLN A 29 9.63 -1.23 11.84
C GLN A 29 9.03 -2.09 10.72
N LEU A 30 7.78 -1.84 10.32
CA LEU A 30 7.14 -2.56 9.21
C LEU A 30 7.85 -2.34 7.86
N ARG A 31 8.34 -1.13 7.60
CA ARG A 31 9.12 -0.81 6.39
C ARG A 31 10.51 -1.46 6.38
N LEU A 32 11.09 -1.67 7.56
CA LEU A 32 12.38 -2.35 7.74
C LEU A 32 12.26 -3.88 7.71
N ALA A 33 11.13 -4.43 8.16
CA ALA A 33 10.91 -5.88 8.26
C ALA A 33 10.94 -6.59 6.89
N PHE A 34 10.50 -5.92 5.82
CA PHE A 34 10.50 -6.47 4.47
C PHE A 34 11.27 -5.55 3.52
N PRO A 35 12.60 -5.68 3.44
CA PRO A 35 13.38 -4.90 2.50
C PRO A 35 12.89 -5.18 1.08
N GLY A 36 12.43 -4.15 0.38
CA GLY A 36 11.97 -4.27 -1.01
C GLY A 36 10.50 -4.63 -1.21
N LEU A 37 9.67 -4.75 -0.15
CA LEU A 37 8.23 -5.03 -0.30
C LEU A 37 7.54 -4.05 -1.24
N GLY A 38 7.86 -2.75 -1.13
CA GLY A 38 7.28 -1.72 -2.00
C GLY A 38 7.58 -1.94 -3.48
N ILE A 39 8.84 -2.27 -3.80
CA ILE A 39 9.27 -2.51 -5.18
C ILE A 39 8.65 -3.80 -5.71
N ALA A 40 8.62 -4.85 -4.89
CA ALA A 40 8.01 -6.13 -5.24
C ALA A 40 6.51 -5.98 -5.53
N THR A 41 5.77 -5.24 -4.70
CA THR A 41 4.35 -4.96 -4.94
C THR A 41 4.14 -4.19 -6.23
N VAL A 42 4.96 -3.18 -6.52
CA VAL A 42 4.86 -2.41 -7.76
C VAL A 42 5.15 -3.28 -8.98
N ALA A 43 6.24 -4.07 -8.95
CA ALA A 43 6.59 -4.98 -10.04
C ALA A 43 5.50 -6.02 -10.30
N PHE A 44 4.95 -6.61 -9.22
CA PHE A 44 3.84 -7.56 -9.30
C PHE A 44 2.57 -6.92 -9.89
N ALA A 45 2.20 -5.71 -9.46
CA ALA A 45 1.05 -5.00 -10.01
C ALA A 45 1.21 -4.71 -11.51
N VAL A 46 2.40 -4.29 -11.94
CA VAL A 46 2.71 -4.08 -13.37
C VAL A 46 2.57 -5.39 -14.15
N TYR A 47 3.06 -6.50 -13.62
CA TYR A 47 2.89 -7.82 -14.23
C TYR A 47 1.41 -8.21 -14.36
N CYS A 48 0.63 -8.09 -13.29
CA CYS A 48 -0.81 -8.40 -13.32
C CYS A 48 -1.57 -7.51 -14.31
N VAL A 49 -1.28 -6.21 -14.34
CA VAL A 49 -1.91 -5.28 -15.30
C VAL A 49 -1.46 -5.58 -16.72
N GLY A 50 -0.19 -5.94 -16.94
CA GLY A 50 0.33 -6.36 -18.25
C GLY A 50 -0.41 -7.58 -18.78
N GLU A 51 -0.51 -8.63 -17.99
CA GLU A 51 -1.25 -9.85 -18.34
C GLU A 51 -2.75 -9.56 -18.53
N TRP A 52 -3.36 -8.77 -17.65
CA TRP A 52 -4.77 -8.41 -17.78
C TRP A 52 -5.07 -7.54 -19.00
N ALA A 53 -4.18 -6.60 -19.34
CA ALA A 53 -4.30 -5.74 -20.51
C ALA A 53 -4.03 -6.51 -21.82
N LEU A 54 -3.08 -7.46 -21.82
CA LEU A 54 -2.85 -8.35 -22.96
C LEU A 54 -4.01 -9.34 -23.14
N ALA A 55 -4.50 -9.95 -22.05
CA ALA A 55 -5.64 -10.87 -22.09
C ALA A 55 -6.95 -10.16 -22.49
N LYS A 56 -7.06 -8.85 -22.25
CA LYS A 56 -8.17 -8.00 -22.70
C LYS A 56 -8.06 -7.47 -24.12
N LYS A 57 -7.14 -7.94 -24.96
CA LYS A 57 -7.35 -7.84 -26.42
C LYS A 57 -8.38 -8.90 -26.82
N PRO A 58 -9.69 -8.57 -26.97
CA PRO A 58 -10.54 -9.45 -27.75
C PRO A 58 -9.95 -9.48 -29.16
N SER A 59 -9.82 -10.68 -29.70
CA SER A 59 -9.87 -10.89 -31.15
C SER A 59 -10.93 -9.96 -31.72
N ARG A 60 -10.48 -8.92 -32.43
CA ARG A 60 -11.36 -8.11 -33.27
C ARG A 60 -11.94 -9.11 -34.28
N HIS A 61 -13.20 -9.50 -34.10
CA HIS A 61 -13.95 -10.20 -35.13
C HIS A 61 -13.88 -9.32 -36.38
N VAL A 62 -13.09 -9.75 -37.37
CA VAL A 62 -13.23 -9.27 -38.74
C VAL A 62 -14.54 -9.86 -39.22
N GLU A 63 -15.58 -9.03 -39.25
CA GLU A 63 -16.71 -9.27 -40.15
C GLU A 63 -16.14 -9.33 -41.57
N GLY A 64 -16.25 -10.50 -42.18
CA GLY A 64 -15.82 -10.74 -43.54
C GLY A 64 -16.74 -11.76 -44.19
N GLY A 65 -17.78 -11.25 -44.84
CA GLY A 65 -18.25 -11.77 -46.12
C GLY A 65 -18.97 -13.12 -46.11
N HIS A 66 -20.29 -13.03 -46.04
CA HIS A 66 -21.20 -14.02 -46.61
C HIS A 66 -20.96 -14.10 -48.13
N GLU A 67 -20.44 -15.21 -48.68
CA GLU A 67 -20.48 -15.47 -50.13
C GLU A 67 -20.54 -16.98 -50.45
N LYS A 68 -21.76 -17.38 -50.84
CA LYS A 68 -22.21 -18.42 -51.80
C LYS A 68 -21.54 -19.80 -51.81
#